data_AF-A0ABD5BE59-F1
#
_entry.id   AF-A0ABD5BE59-F1
#
_cell.length_a   1.000
_cell.length_b   1.000
_cell.length_c   1.000
_cell.angle_alpha   90.00
_cell.angle_beta   90.00
_cell.angle_gamma   90.00
#
_symmetry.space_group_name_H-M   'P 1'
#
loop_
_entity.id
_entity.type
_entity.pdbx_description
1 polymer ?
#
loop_
_entity_poly.entity_id
_entity_poly.type
_entity_poly.pdbx_seq_one_letter_code
_entity_poly.pdbx_strand_id
1 'polypeptide(L)'
;MASTTSTRKKFRVMTSGVTIDGRQVTRDQIHAMAASYNPAVYGARVNIEHYLSPFPDSTFCAMGDVMALSAEDISDGPLTGEAALYAEIEPTARMKTMTDDGKKIYSSVEIHPKFSLTNGP
;
A
#
# COMPACT_ATOMS: atom_id res chain seq x y z
N MET A 1 -7.65 -27.55 -6.70
CA MET A 1 -7.96 -26.90 -5.42
C MET A 1 -8.74 -25.64 -5.75
N ALA A 2 -10.02 -25.56 -5.38
CA ALA A 2 -10.79 -24.34 -5.57
C ALA A 2 -10.16 -23.23 -4.71
N SER A 3 -9.72 -22.14 -5.33
CA SER A 3 -9.24 -20.95 -4.64
C SER A 3 -10.42 -20.31 -3.93
N THR A 4 -10.58 -20.57 -2.64
CA THR A 4 -11.47 -19.79 -1.78
C THR A 4 -10.87 -18.39 -1.67
N THR A 5 -11.34 -17.47 -2.51
CA THR A 5 -10.98 -16.05 -2.41
C THR A 5 -11.53 -15.52 -1.09
N SER A 6 -10.70 -15.48 -0.07
CA SER A 6 -11.00 -14.77 1.16
C SER A 6 -11.19 -13.29 0.81
N THR A 7 -12.38 -12.75 1.04
CA THR A 7 -12.64 -11.31 0.89
C THR A 7 -11.82 -10.57 1.93
N ARG A 8 -10.74 -9.90 1.50
CA ARG A 8 -9.93 -9.07 2.39
C ARG A 8 -10.48 -7.65 2.44
N LYS A 9 -10.26 -7.00 3.58
CA LYS A 9 -10.58 -5.59 3.74
C LYS A 9 -9.62 -4.75 2.90
N LYS A 10 -10.19 -3.82 2.13
CA LYS A 10 -9.44 -2.76 1.45
C LYS A 10 -9.13 -1.62 2.41
N PHE A 11 -7.89 -1.18 2.43
CA PHE A 11 -7.44 -0.01 3.18
C PHE A 11 -7.01 1.09 2.22
N ARG A 12 -7.56 2.30 2.35
CA ARG A 12 -7.09 3.44 1.56
C ARG A 12 -5.72 3.85 2.08
N VAL A 13 -4.68 3.65 1.26
CA VAL A 13 -3.28 3.89 1.64
C VAL A 13 -2.73 5.20 1.06
N MET A 14 -3.36 5.71 0.00
CA MET A 14 -2.90 6.91 -0.69
C MET A 14 -4.03 7.54 -1.50
N THR A 15 -3.93 8.86 -1.73
CA THR A 15 -4.71 9.56 -2.77
C THR A 15 -3.76 10.28 -3.72
N SER A 16 -4.22 10.58 -4.93
CA SER A 16 -3.56 11.58 -5.77
C SER A 16 -3.63 12.97 -5.10
N GLY A 17 -2.78 13.87 -5.57
CA GLY A 17 -2.58 15.19 -4.98
C GLY A 17 -1.13 15.44 -4.58
N VAL A 18 -0.93 16.53 -3.83
CA VAL A 18 0.38 16.93 -3.30
C VAL A 18 0.66 16.16 -2.01
N THR A 19 1.80 15.47 -1.95
CA THR A 19 2.26 14.78 -0.75
C THR A 19 2.92 15.78 0.22
N ILE A 20 3.02 15.41 1.49
CA ILE A 20 3.58 16.30 2.54
C ILE A 20 5.04 16.70 2.28
N ASP A 21 5.78 15.90 1.50
CA ASP A 21 7.14 16.18 1.08
C ASP A 21 7.23 16.90 -0.29
N GLY A 22 6.10 17.39 -0.81
CA GLY A 22 6.03 18.28 -1.96
C GLY A 22 6.00 17.60 -3.33
N ARG A 23 5.90 16.27 -3.40
CA ARG A 23 5.73 15.56 -4.68
C ARG A 23 4.28 15.65 -5.14
N GLN A 24 4.07 15.72 -6.45
CA GLN A 24 2.75 15.60 -7.04
C GLN A 24 2.54 14.15 -7.49
N VAL A 25 1.43 13.55 -7.03
CA VAL A 25 0.98 12.24 -7.51
C VAL A 25 -0.27 12.46 -8.34
N THR A 26 -0.28 11.95 -9.57
CA THR A 26 -1.41 12.10 -10.48
C THR A 26 -2.41 10.96 -10.30
N ARG A 27 -3.65 11.19 -10.75
CA ARG A 27 -4.68 10.14 -10.81
C ARG A 27 -4.23 8.96 -11.67
N ASP A 28 -3.63 9.24 -12.82
CA ASP A 28 -3.12 8.21 -13.72
C ASP A 28 -2.04 7.35 -13.04
N GLN A 29 -1.18 7.94 -12.20
CA GLN A 29 -0.20 7.18 -11.42
C GLN A 29 -0.88 6.25 -10.41
N ILE A 30 -1.95 6.70 -9.73
CA ILE A 30 -2.73 5.85 -8.81
C ILE A 30 -3.31 4.64 -9.54
N HIS A 31 -3.95 4.86 -10.69
CA HIS A 31 -4.52 3.79 -11.51
C HIS A 31 -3.44 2.87 -12.09
N ALA A 32 -2.30 3.43 -12.52
CA ALA A 32 -1.17 2.65 -13.02
C ALA A 32 -0.58 1.73 -11.94
N MET A 33 -0.37 2.22 -10.72
CA MET A 33 0.13 1.41 -9.59
C MET A 33 -0.80 0.23 -9.29
N ALA A 34 -2.12 0.45 -9.31
CA ALA A 34 -3.08 -0.62 -9.09
C ALA A 34 -3.05 -1.66 -10.23
N ALA A 35 -2.99 -1.20 -11.48
CA ALA A 35 -3.00 -2.07 -12.66
C ALA A 35 -1.69 -2.85 -12.86
N SER A 36 -0.55 -2.28 -12.43
CA SER A 36 0.78 -2.87 -12.60
C SER A 36 1.13 -3.88 -11.49
N TYR A 37 0.46 -3.83 -10.34
CA TYR A 37 0.80 -4.68 -9.20
C TYR A 37 0.53 -6.15 -9.47
N ASN A 38 1.60 -6.95 -9.37
CA ASN A 38 1.53 -8.39 -9.52
C ASN A 38 2.44 -9.07 -8.48
N PRO A 39 1.87 -9.71 -7.44
CA PRO A 39 2.63 -10.45 -6.43
C PRO A 39 3.55 -11.56 -6.98
N ALA A 40 3.29 -12.06 -8.19
CA ALA A 40 4.16 -13.04 -8.85
C ALA A 40 5.42 -12.39 -9.46
N VAL A 41 5.42 -11.08 -9.70
CA VAL A 41 6.56 -10.31 -10.22
C VAL A 41 7.35 -9.70 -9.06
N TYR A 42 6.65 -9.06 -8.11
CA TYR A 42 7.24 -8.51 -6.90
C TYR A 42 6.20 -8.44 -5.77
N GLY A 43 6.66 -8.60 -4.52
CA GLY A 43 5.80 -8.47 -3.34
C GLY A 43 6.11 -7.20 -2.57
N ALA A 44 5.10 -6.35 -2.35
CA ALA A 44 5.21 -5.21 -1.44
C ALA A 44 4.95 -5.65 0.00
N ARG A 45 5.80 -5.17 0.92
CA ARG A 45 5.73 -5.48 2.36
C ARG A 45 5.24 -4.26 3.14
N VAL A 46 4.56 -4.51 4.26
CA VAL A 46 4.23 -3.45 5.23
C VAL A 46 5.42 -3.28 6.16
N ASN A 47 6.10 -2.14 6.12
CA ASN A 47 7.26 -1.86 6.96
C ASN A 47 6.87 -1.01 8.18
N ILE A 48 7.69 -1.05 9.24
CA ILE A 48 7.64 -0.02 10.28
C ILE A 48 8.51 1.14 9.81
N GLU A 49 7.89 2.22 9.36
CA GLU A 49 8.59 3.34 8.70
C GLU A 49 9.28 2.96 7.38
N HIS A 50 9.92 3.94 6.75
CA HIS A 50 10.77 3.79 5.57
C HIS A 50 12.16 3.22 5.90
N TYR A 51 12.24 2.32 6.89
CA TYR A 51 13.47 1.67 7.33
C TYR A 51 13.37 0.17 7.18
N LEU A 52 14.35 -0.42 6.51
CA LEU A 52 14.48 -1.87 6.35
C LEU A 52 15.59 -2.39 7.27
N SER A 53 15.24 -3.30 8.16
CA SER A 53 16.25 -3.96 9.00
C SER A 53 16.97 -5.08 8.25
N PRO A 54 18.29 -5.24 8.43
CA PRO A 54 18.99 -6.43 7.97
C PRO A 54 18.74 -7.66 8.86
N PHE A 55 18.16 -7.48 10.05
CA PHE A 55 17.93 -8.56 11.01
C PHE A 55 16.45 -8.98 11.05
N PRO A 56 16.14 -10.28 10.90
CA PRO A 56 14.76 -10.77 10.76
C PRO A 56 13.93 -10.63 12.04
N ASP A 57 14.59 -10.53 13.20
CA ASP A 57 14.00 -10.44 14.54
C ASP A 57 13.92 -9.00 15.09
N SER A 58 14.36 -7.99 14.34
CA SER A 58 14.37 -6.62 14.84
C SER A 58 12.97 -6.00 14.94
N THR A 59 12.87 -4.90 15.68
CA THR A 59 11.68 -4.05 15.72
C THR A 59 11.23 -3.58 14.33
N PHE A 60 12.15 -3.34 13.39
CA PHE A 60 11.83 -2.87 12.02
C PHE A 60 11.59 -4.01 11.01
N CYS A 61 11.32 -5.23 11.47
CA CYS A 61 10.93 -6.32 10.57
C CYS A 61 9.55 -6.04 9.92
N ALA A 62 9.30 -6.64 8.75
CA ALA A 62 8.04 -6.46 8.04
C ALA A 62 6.82 -6.95 8.86
N MET A 63 5.77 -6.16 8.81
CA MET A 63 4.52 -6.27 9.57
C MET A 63 3.41 -7.00 8.80
N GLY A 64 3.55 -7.15 7.49
CA GLY A 64 2.56 -7.82 6.66
C GLY A 64 2.98 -7.85 5.20
N ASP A 65 2.09 -8.38 4.39
CA ASP A 65 2.21 -8.46 2.93
C ASP A 65 1.04 -7.75 2.25
N VAL A 66 1.31 -7.06 1.14
CA VAL A 66 0.27 -6.51 0.27
C VAL A 66 -0.17 -7.60 -0.71
N MET A 67 -1.44 -7.97 -0.66
CA MET A 67 -2.02 -9.06 -1.47
C MET A 67 -2.56 -8.56 -2.80
N ALA A 68 -3.11 -7.35 -2.82
CA ALA A 68 -3.65 -6.72 -4.01
C ALA A 68 -3.65 -5.20 -3.85
N LEU A 69 -3.63 -4.51 -4.99
CA LEU A 69 -3.90 -3.09 -5.09
C LEU A 69 -5.13 -2.85 -5.98
N SER A 70 -5.94 -1.87 -5.64
CA SER A 70 -7.03 -1.39 -6.49
C SER A 70 -7.13 0.13 -6.41
N ALA A 71 -7.59 0.76 -7.49
CA ALA A 71 -7.78 2.21 -7.55
C ALA A 71 -9.25 2.56 -7.79
N GLU A 72 -9.72 3.64 -7.18
CA GLU A 72 -11.08 4.15 -7.33
C GLU A 72 -11.04 5.68 -7.41
N ASP A 73 -11.86 6.28 -8.27
CA ASP A 73 -12.01 7.74 -8.33
C ASP A 73 -12.89 8.23 -7.18
N ILE A 74 -12.51 9.34 -6.56
CA ILE A 74 -13.24 9.94 -5.43
C ILE A 74 -14.29 10.89 -5.98
N SER A 75 -15.56 10.54 -5.79
CA SER A 75 -16.71 11.32 -6.28
C SER A 75 -17.35 12.21 -5.21
N ASP A 76 -16.91 12.14 -3.95
CA ASP A 76 -17.52 12.85 -2.83
C ASP A 76 -16.51 13.39 -1.82
N GLY A 77 -16.93 14.42 -1.07
CA GLY A 77 -16.16 15.03 0.00
C GLY A 77 -14.99 15.93 -0.48
N PRO A 78 -14.08 16.31 0.44
CA PRO A 78 -13.03 17.29 0.18
C PRO A 78 -12.00 16.88 -0.88
N LEU A 79 -11.94 15.59 -1.22
CA LEU A 79 -11.01 15.04 -2.20
C LEU A 79 -11.72 14.68 -3.52
N THR A 80 -12.92 15.21 -3.75
CA THR A 80 -13.66 15.01 -5.01
C THR A 80 -12.79 15.39 -6.20
N GLY A 81 -12.70 14.47 -7.18
CA GLY A 81 -11.88 14.64 -8.38
C GLY A 81 -10.48 14.03 -8.26
N GLU A 82 -10.03 13.63 -7.08
CA GLU A 82 -8.81 12.84 -6.91
C GLU A 82 -9.08 11.32 -7.05
N ALA A 83 -8.02 10.50 -7.09
CA ALA A 83 -8.10 9.05 -7.08
C ALA A 83 -7.54 8.48 -5.77
N ALA A 84 -8.11 7.38 -5.30
CA ALA A 84 -7.67 6.65 -4.10
C ALA A 84 -7.02 5.31 -4.49
N LEU A 85 -5.86 5.02 -3.90
CA LEU A 85 -5.25 3.70 -3.93
C LEU A 85 -5.66 2.92 -2.68
N TYR A 86 -6.11 1.70 -2.89
CA TYR A 86 -6.44 0.75 -1.84
C TYR A 86 -5.50 -0.44 -1.86
N ALA A 87 -5.10 -0.89 -0.67
CA ALA A 87 -4.34 -2.12 -0.48
C ALA A 87 -5.15 -3.15 0.30
N GLU A 88 -5.09 -4.40 -0.12
CA GLU A 88 -5.48 -5.56 0.68
C GLU A 88 -4.23 -6.09 1.38
N ILE A 89 -4.28 -6.18 2.71
CA ILE A 89 -3.11 -6.55 3.52
C ILE A 89 -3.37 -7.90 4.18
N GLU A 90 -2.37 -8.78 4.15
CA GLU A 90 -2.27 -9.95 5.02
C GLU A 90 -1.39 -9.58 6.23
N PRO A 91 -1.99 -9.17 7.37
CA PRO A 91 -1.24 -8.69 8.52
C PRO A 91 -0.67 -9.86 9.33
N THR A 92 0.58 -9.72 9.76
CA THR A 92 1.15 -10.62 10.77
C THR A 92 0.49 -10.43 12.13
N ALA A 93 0.65 -11.40 13.04
CA ALA A 93 0.15 -11.28 14.42
C ALA A 93 0.69 -10.01 15.12
N ARG A 94 1.97 -9.68 14.93
CA ARG A 94 2.58 -8.46 15.50
C ARG A 94 1.96 -7.17 14.99
N MET A 95 1.50 -7.12 13.73
CA MET A 95 0.82 -5.94 13.20
C MET A 95 -0.49 -5.72 13.91
N LYS A 96 -1.29 -6.79 14.06
CA LYS A 96 -2.58 -6.74 14.76
C LYS A 96 -2.39 -6.22 16.18
N THR A 97 -1.49 -6.83 16.96
CA THR A 97 -1.18 -6.39 18.32
C THR A 97 -0.76 -4.91 18.38
N MET A 98 0.08 -4.46 17.44
CA MET A 98 0.55 -3.07 17.43
C MET A 98 -0.53 -2.06 17.07
N THR A 99 -1.40 -2.39 16.11
CA THR A 99 -2.52 -1.52 15.76
C THR A 99 -3.60 -1.51 16.83
N ASP A 100 -3.81 -2.64 17.52
CA ASP A 100 -4.72 -2.74 18.66
C ASP A 100 -4.23 -1.90 19.86
N ASP A 101 -2.90 -1.80 20.03
CA ASP A 101 -2.22 -0.87 20.94
C ASP A 101 -2.33 0.62 20.53
N GLY A 102 -2.95 0.94 19.40
CA GLY A 102 -3.08 2.30 18.87
C GLY A 102 -1.80 2.87 18.25
N LYS A 103 -0.81 2.02 17.92
CA LYS A 103 0.46 2.43 17.33
C LYS A 103 0.45 2.24 15.81
N LYS A 104 1.15 3.12 15.08
CA LYS A 104 1.35 3.04 13.62
C LYS A 104 0.04 2.84 12.83
N ILE A 105 -1.03 3.52 13.24
CA ILE A 105 -2.39 3.37 12.69
C ILE A 105 -2.59 4.06 11.33
N TYR A 106 -1.66 4.92 10.92
CA TYR A 106 -1.66 5.59 9.62
C TYR A 106 -0.57 4.99 8.74
N SER A 107 -0.86 4.89 7.44
CA SER A 107 0.07 4.34 6.44
C SER A 107 0.63 5.44 5.55
N SER A 108 1.82 5.20 5.01
CA SER A 108 2.42 5.91 3.90
C SER A 108 2.79 4.90 2.81
N VAL A 109 3.13 5.40 1.61
CA VAL A 109 3.50 4.57 0.46
C VAL A 109 4.86 5.02 -0.08
N GLU A 110 5.73 4.06 -0.35
CA GLU A 110 6.97 4.26 -1.12
C GLU A 110 6.71 3.94 -2.58
N ILE A 111 6.89 4.94 -3.44
CA ILE A 111 6.63 4.82 -4.87
C ILE A 111 7.96 4.90 -5.59
N HIS A 112 8.24 3.91 -6.42
CA HIS A 112 9.36 3.94 -7.36
C HIS A 112 8.84 4.40 -8.72
N PRO A 113 9.14 5.64 -9.18
CA PRO A 113 8.49 6.20 -10.37
C PRO A 113 8.72 5.42 -11.68
N LYS A 114 9.79 4.63 -11.72
CA LYS A 114 10.13 3.70 -12.80
C LYS A 114 10.66 2.43 -12.17
N PHE A 115 9.77 1.49 -11.90
CA PHE A 115 10.18 0.18 -11.45
C PHE A 115 10.49 -0.69 -12.67
N SER A 116 11.70 -1.26 -12.75
CA SER A 116 12.20 -1.89 -13.98
C SER A 116 11.37 -3.09 -14.45
N LEU A 117 10.55 -3.66 -13.57
CA LEU A 117 9.73 -4.84 -13.85
C LEU A 117 8.25 -4.49 -14.15
N THR A 118 7.87 -3.22 -14.06
CA THR A 118 6.53 -2.72 -14.41
C THR A 118 6.64 -1.59 -15.43
N ASN A 119 5.68 -1.49 -16.37
CA ASN A 119 5.64 -0.39 -17.34
C ASN A 119 5.08 0.91 -16.71
N GLY A 120 5.55 1.27 -15.52
CA GLY A 120 5.02 2.37 -14.73
C GLY A 120 5.50 2.36 -13.27
N PRO A 121 4.92 3.22 -12.42
CA PRO A 121 5.10 3.14 -10.97
C PRO A 121 4.52 1.86 -10.36
#